data_AF-A0A101XL37-F1
#
_entry.id   AF-A0A101XL37-F1
#
_cell.length_a   1.000
_cell.length_b   1.000
_cell.length_c   1.000
_cell.angle_alpha   90.00
_cell.angle_beta   90.00
_cell.angle_gamma   90.00
#
_symmetry.space_group_name_H-M   'P 1'
#
loop_
_entity.id
_entity.type
_entity.pdbx_description
1 polymer ?
#
loop_
_entity_poly.entity_id
_entity_poly.type
_entity_poly.pdbx_seq_one_letter_code
_entity_poly.pdbx_strand_id
1 'polypeptide(L)'
;MYYAIVGIVMVESVIIDSVMSVIERKPIVMAGTLASLVPLSMVVSLLKDPIGVRPTTGYLTDLTLLLAITVLLQLPIYLILDSLTYVYVNMVKVIYLDLTLLIVSILIMLMFIMIHKVSGTLSYLKMFGAFIYTMITGDGSFMEFHLLKSSRDANVKIHVVHLKGGGDDAFVVVPYVHTGPISHVGGADFIPLLVKAAKSIKARVIYLHGVGGHEVDPASYDDTVSIVSSIRQAMVKLRLGNHSHVIKAKPIMTVESGDVRLLSIPIANGKNLVFVSRLKKSMDDIPTHVYMRWLRDLAVT
;
A
#
# COMPACT_ATOMS: atom_id res chain seq x y z
N MET A 1 -10.36 -19.30 -2.91
CA MET A 1 -10.85 -17.91 -2.93
C MET A 1 -12.37 -17.84 -3.05
N TYR A 2 -12.98 -18.19 -4.19
CA TYR A 2 -14.45 -18.15 -4.39
C TYR A 2 -15.25 -18.83 -3.28
N TYR A 3 -14.91 -20.06 -2.89
CA TYR A 3 -15.66 -20.77 -1.84
C TYR A 3 -15.55 -20.12 -0.46
N ALA A 4 -14.40 -19.57 -0.09
CA ALA A 4 -14.22 -18.86 1.18
C ALA A 4 -15.03 -17.54 1.19
N ILE A 5 -14.99 -16.84 0.06
CA ILE A 5 -15.75 -15.60 -0.20
C ILE A 5 -17.25 -15.87 -0.17
N VAL A 6 -17.73 -16.93 -0.83
CA VAL A 6 -19.13 -17.35 -0.76
C VAL A 6 -19.51 -17.78 0.66
N GLY A 7 -18.63 -18.46 1.40
CA GLY A 7 -18.87 -18.76 2.81
C GLY A 7 -19.13 -17.50 3.65
N ILE A 8 -18.33 -16.44 3.43
CA ILE A 8 -18.54 -15.13 4.08
C ILE A 8 -19.89 -14.53 3.66
N VAL A 9 -20.21 -14.51 2.36
CA VAL A 9 -21.53 -14.08 1.84
C VAL A 9 -22.64 -14.79 2.56
N MET A 10 -22.56 -16.12 2.69
CA MET A 10 -23.64 -16.89 3.29
C MET A 10 -23.85 -16.53 4.76
N VAL A 11 -22.76 -16.39 5.51
CA VAL A 11 -22.82 -16.00 6.93
C VAL A 11 -23.39 -14.59 7.09
N GLU A 12 -22.86 -13.62 6.34
CA GLU A 12 -23.37 -12.24 6.35
C GLU A 12 -24.82 -12.17 5.90
N SER A 13 -25.18 -12.95 4.87
CA SER A 13 -26.53 -13.00 4.33
C SER A 13 -27.53 -13.46 5.38
N VAL A 14 -27.21 -14.56 6.08
CA VAL A 14 -28.05 -15.11 7.14
C VAL A 14 -28.21 -14.13 8.30
N ILE A 15 -27.14 -13.41 8.67
CA ILE A 15 -27.21 -12.40 9.72
C ILE A 15 -28.14 -11.26 9.31
N ILE A 16 -27.97 -10.71 8.11
CA ILE A 16 -28.80 -9.60 7.59
C ILE A 16 -30.26 -10.02 7.49
N ASP A 17 -30.53 -11.20 6.92
CA ASP A 17 -31.87 -11.73 6.75
C ASP A 17 -32.55 -11.99 8.11
N SER A 18 -31.81 -12.49 9.10
CA SER A 18 -32.30 -12.72 10.47
C SER A 18 -32.67 -11.40 11.16
N VAL A 19 -31.80 -10.39 11.08
CA VAL A 19 -32.05 -9.06 11.67
C VAL A 19 -33.27 -8.40 11.02
N MET A 20 -33.33 -8.41 9.69
CA MET A 20 -34.47 -7.83 8.97
C MET A 20 -35.77 -8.57 9.30
N SER A 21 -35.74 -9.90 9.40
CA SER A 21 -36.92 -10.70 9.75
C SER A 21 -37.49 -10.33 11.12
N VAL A 22 -36.63 -10.03 12.09
CA VAL A 22 -37.03 -9.58 13.43
C VAL A 22 -37.66 -8.19 13.39
N ILE A 23 -37.07 -7.26 12.63
CA ILE A 23 -37.56 -5.87 12.48
C ILE A 23 -38.95 -5.86 11.83
N GLU A 24 -39.10 -6.56 10.70
CA GLU A 24 -40.32 -6.57 9.89
C GLU A 24 -41.38 -7.56 10.39
N ARG A 25 -41.05 -8.35 11.41
CA ARG A 25 -41.90 -9.41 12.00
C ARG A 25 -42.42 -10.41 10.97
N LYS A 26 -41.66 -10.64 9.90
CA LYS A 26 -41.95 -11.56 8.80
C LYS A 26 -40.65 -12.19 8.30
N PRO A 27 -40.66 -13.43 7.81
CA PRO A 27 -39.45 -14.06 7.27
C PRO A 27 -38.96 -13.30 6.04
N ILE A 28 -37.74 -12.78 6.13
CA ILE A 28 -36.99 -12.17 5.03
C ILE A 28 -35.86 -13.12 4.68
N VAL A 29 -35.72 -13.39 3.39
CA VAL A 29 -34.66 -14.22 2.83
C VAL A 29 -34.05 -13.51 1.64
N MET A 30 -32.77 -13.75 1.39
CA MET A 30 -31.99 -13.28 0.24
C MET A 30 -31.69 -11.78 0.20
N ALA A 31 -32.17 -10.98 1.15
CA ALA A 31 -31.83 -9.56 1.23
C ALA A 31 -30.34 -9.38 1.55
N GLY A 32 -29.82 -10.21 2.45
CA GLY A 32 -28.41 -10.27 2.75
C GLY A 32 -27.55 -10.77 1.60
N THR A 33 -28.07 -11.70 0.79
CA THR A 33 -27.39 -12.19 -0.42
C THR A 33 -27.28 -11.10 -1.48
N LEU A 34 -28.34 -10.34 -1.71
CA LEU A 34 -28.29 -9.16 -2.58
C LEU A 34 -27.27 -8.13 -2.12
N ALA A 35 -27.29 -7.80 -0.82
CA ALA A 35 -26.44 -6.77 -0.26
C ALA A 35 -24.95 -7.13 -0.36
N SER A 36 -24.61 -8.41 -0.24
CA SER A 36 -23.22 -8.88 -0.22
C SER A 36 -22.71 -9.32 -1.60
N LEU A 37 -23.57 -9.83 -2.50
CA LEU A 37 -23.15 -10.41 -3.78
C LEU A 37 -22.52 -9.38 -4.73
N VAL A 38 -23.09 -8.19 -4.84
CA VAL A 38 -22.57 -7.15 -5.76
C VAL A 38 -21.22 -6.58 -5.28
N PRO A 39 -21.06 -6.12 -4.03
CA PRO A 39 -19.76 -5.67 -3.55
C PRO A 39 -18.69 -6.75 -3.64
N LEU A 40 -19.05 -7.99 -3.35
CA LEU A 40 -18.08 -9.06 -3.29
C LEU A 40 -17.68 -9.61 -4.65
N SER A 41 -18.63 -9.68 -5.60
CA SER A 41 -18.28 -9.96 -7.00
C SER A 41 -17.36 -8.90 -7.57
N MET A 42 -17.55 -7.63 -7.21
CA MET A 42 -16.64 -6.55 -7.56
C MET A 42 -15.24 -6.75 -6.96
N VAL A 43 -15.13 -7.07 -5.67
CA VAL A 43 -13.84 -7.38 -5.01
C VAL A 43 -13.15 -8.56 -5.70
N VAL A 44 -13.88 -9.65 -5.96
CA VAL A 44 -13.36 -10.82 -6.65
C VAL A 44 -12.85 -10.50 -8.04
N SER A 45 -13.61 -9.71 -8.81
CA SER A 45 -13.19 -9.29 -10.14
C SER A 45 -11.96 -8.40 -10.10
N LEU A 46 -11.87 -7.50 -9.12
CA LEU A 46 -10.69 -6.67 -8.89
C LEU A 46 -9.46 -7.50 -8.50
N LEU A 47 -9.63 -8.57 -7.72
CA LEU A 47 -8.55 -9.49 -7.37
C LEU A 47 -8.10 -10.36 -8.56
N LYS A 48 -9.02 -10.71 -9.46
CA LYS A 48 -8.70 -11.47 -10.68
C LYS A 48 -7.99 -10.67 -11.75
N ASP A 49 -8.24 -9.37 -11.79
CA ASP A 49 -7.60 -8.47 -12.73
C ASP A 49 -7.15 -7.17 -12.04
N PRO A 50 -6.06 -7.23 -11.26
CA PRO A 50 -5.57 -6.08 -10.52
C PRO A 50 -5.05 -4.97 -11.45
N ILE A 51 -4.64 -5.30 -12.67
CA ILE A 51 -4.17 -4.35 -13.69
C ILE A 51 -5.36 -3.60 -14.33
N GLY A 52 -6.52 -4.25 -14.41
CA GLY A 52 -7.74 -3.66 -14.96
C GLY A 52 -7.80 -3.69 -16.49
N VAL A 53 -7.27 -4.75 -17.13
CA VAL A 53 -7.32 -4.98 -18.59
C VAL A 53 -8.59 -5.74 -18.98
N ARG A 54 -9.26 -6.38 -18.04
CA ARG A 54 -10.40 -7.25 -18.25
C ARG A 54 -11.61 -6.43 -18.71
N PRO A 55 -12.31 -6.90 -19.75
CA PRO A 55 -13.53 -6.25 -20.21
C PRO A 55 -14.63 -6.28 -19.15
N THR A 56 -15.62 -5.39 -19.29
CA THR A 56 -16.81 -5.34 -18.43
C THR A 56 -17.55 -6.70 -18.34
N THR A 57 -17.48 -7.50 -19.41
CA THR A 57 -18.01 -8.88 -19.44
C THR A 57 -17.38 -9.77 -18.38
N GLY A 58 -16.12 -9.54 -18.00
CA GLY A 58 -15.45 -10.26 -16.92
C GLY A 58 -16.11 -10.08 -15.55
N TYR A 59 -16.53 -8.86 -15.23
CA TYR A 59 -17.25 -8.54 -13.99
C TYR A 59 -18.61 -9.25 -13.95
N LEU A 60 -19.34 -9.22 -15.08
CA LEU A 60 -20.60 -9.92 -15.23
C LEU A 60 -20.45 -11.44 -15.12
N THR A 61 -19.37 -12.02 -15.67
CA THR A 61 -19.10 -13.46 -15.52
C THR A 61 -18.84 -13.87 -14.08
N ASP A 62 -18.10 -13.07 -13.31
CA ASP A 62 -17.82 -13.39 -11.91
C ASP A 62 -19.07 -13.23 -11.04
N LEU A 63 -19.88 -12.20 -11.30
CA LEU A 63 -21.19 -12.03 -10.65
C LEU A 63 -22.10 -13.23 -10.91
N THR A 64 -22.20 -13.64 -12.17
CA THR A 64 -23.05 -14.78 -12.58
C THR A 64 -22.57 -16.08 -11.91
N LEU A 65 -21.26 -16.30 -11.89
CA LEU A 65 -20.67 -17.47 -11.24
C LEU A 65 -20.89 -17.47 -9.73
N LEU A 66 -20.69 -16.32 -9.06
CA LEU A 66 -20.94 -16.19 -7.63
C LEU A 66 -22.41 -16.41 -7.29
N LEU A 67 -23.34 -15.87 -8.09
CA LEU A 67 -24.76 -16.15 -7.88
C LEU A 67 -25.06 -17.64 -8.05
N ALA A 68 -24.56 -18.27 -9.12
CA ALA A 68 -24.80 -19.69 -9.36
C ALA A 68 -24.32 -20.55 -8.19
N ILE A 69 -23.12 -20.26 -7.65
CA ILE A 69 -22.59 -20.96 -6.47
C ILE A 69 -23.47 -20.70 -5.24
N THR A 70 -23.89 -19.45 -5.02
CA THR A 70 -24.73 -19.08 -3.87
C THR A 70 -26.09 -19.76 -3.91
N VAL A 71 -26.77 -19.78 -5.06
CA VAL A 71 -28.05 -20.47 -5.28
C VAL A 71 -27.89 -21.99 -5.06
N LEU A 72 -26.83 -22.60 -5.62
CA LEU A 72 -26.56 -24.03 -5.44
C LEU A 72 -26.37 -24.42 -3.97
N LEU A 73 -25.74 -23.55 -3.18
CA LEU A 73 -25.51 -23.77 -1.76
C LEU A 73 -26.74 -23.43 -0.90
N GLN A 74 -27.63 -22.55 -1.34
CA GLN A 74 -28.88 -22.20 -0.65
C GLN A 74 -30.00 -23.22 -0.88
N LEU A 75 -30.04 -23.86 -2.05
CA LEU A 75 -31.03 -24.88 -2.39
C LEU A 75 -31.18 -25.98 -1.32
N PRO A 76 -30.10 -26.62 -0.83
CA PRO A 76 -30.19 -27.60 0.26
C PRO A 76 -30.79 -27.03 1.54
N ILE A 77 -30.48 -25.77 1.88
CA ILE A 77 -30.99 -25.11 3.09
C ILE A 77 -32.50 -24.94 3.01
N TYR A 78 -33.02 -24.52 1.85
CA TYR A 78 -34.46 -24.38 1.64
C TYR A 78 -35.20 -25.72 1.70
N LEU A 79 -34.63 -26.77 1.11
CA LEU A 79 -35.21 -28.12 1.18
C LEU A 79 -35.27 -28.63 2.63
N ILE A 80 -34.22 -28.38 3.43
CA ILE A 80 -34.20 -28.73 4.85
C ILE A 80 -35.25 -27.93 5.62
N LEU A 81 -35.34 -26.61 5.42
CA LEU A 81 -36.33 -25.77 6.11
C LEU A 81 -37.78 -26.16 5.77
N ASP A 82 -38.09 -26.47 4.51
CA ASP A 82 -39.41 -26.96 4.07
C ASP A 82 -39.79 -28.25 4.83
N SER A 83 -38.86 -29.21 4.90
CA SER A 83 -39.06 -30.48 5.62
C SER A 83 -39.23 -30.34 7.14
N LEU A 84 -38.64 -29.30 7.76
CA LEU A 84 -38.70 -29.10 9.21
C LEU A 84 -39.90 -28.25 9.65
N THR A 85 -40.39 -27.35 8.81
CA THR A 85 -41.39 -26.35 9.22
C THR A 85 -42.79 -26.60 8.68
N TYR A 86 -42.99 -27.59 7.79
CA TYR A 86 -44.25 -27.86 7.08
C TYR A 86 -44.81 -26.64 6.33
N VAL A 87 -43.99 -25.61 6.12
CA VAL A 87 -44.34 -24.44 5.32
C VAL A 87 -43.99 -24.78 3.88
N TYR A 88 -45.00 -25.10 3.07
CA TYR A 88 -44.82 -25.44 1.65
C TYR A 88 -44.08 -24.32 0.90
N VAL A 89 -42.79 -24.54 0.63
CA VAL A 89 -41.97 -23.61 -0.15
C VAL A 89 -42.29 -23.80 -1.63
N ASN A 90 -43.00 -22.84 -2.20
CA ASN A 90 -43.29 -22.85 -3.63
C ASN A 90 -42.02 -22.55 -4.44
N MET A 91 -41.43 -23.60 -5.02
CA MET A 91 -40.18 -23.52 -5.79
C MET A 91 -40.24 -22.52 -6.95
N VAL A 92 -41.41 -22.32 -7.57
CA VAL A 92 -41.59 -21.32 -8.64
C VAL A 92 -41.41 -19.90 -8.11
N LYS A 93 -41.89 -19.61 -6.90
CA LYS A 93 -41.70 -18.30 -6.27
C LYS A 93 -40.24 -18.06 -5.88
N VAL A 94 -39.53 -19.09 -5.43
CA VAL A 94 -38.09 -19.02 -5.14
C VAL A 94 -37.30 -18.72 -6.41
N ILE A 95 -37.54 -19.46 -7.49
CA ILE A 95 -36.89 -19.22 -8.79
C ILE A 95 -37.17 -17.81 -9.32
N TYR A 96 -38.42 -17.33 -9.20
CA TYR A 96 -38.78 -15.98 -9.63
C TYR A 96 -38.08 -14.90 -8.81
N LEU A 97 -37.98 -15.10 -7.49
CA LEU A 97 -37.22 -14.23 -6.60
C LEU A 97 -35.76 -14.21 -7.06
N ASP A 98 -35.09 -15.37 -7.13
CA ASP A 98 -33.68 -15.48 -7.52
C ASP A 98 -33.35 -14.82 -8.87
N LEU A 99 -34.21 -15.01 -9.87
CA LEU A 99 -34.08 -14.35 -11.18
C LEU A 99 -34.22 -12.83 -11.07
N THR A 100 -35.17 -12.35 -10.28
CA THR A 100 -35.35 -10.92 -10.02
C THR A 100 -34.10 -10.35 -9.33
N LEU A 101 -33.55 -11.08 -8.36
CA LEU A 101 -32.35 -10.69 -7.63
C LEU A 101 -31.11 -10.65 -8.52
N LEU A 102 -30.96 -11.60 -9.44
CA LEU A 102 -29.90 -11.59 -10.44
C LEU A 102 -29.97 -10.33 -11.31
N ILE A 103 -31.16 -10.02 -11.84
CA ILE A 103 -31.36 -8.86 -12.70
C ILE A 103 -31.03 -7.58 -11.95
N VAL A 104 -31.55 -7.42 -10.73
CA VAL A 104 -31.26 -6.25 -9.88
C VAL A 104 -29.75 -6.14 -9.60
N SER A 105 -29.09 -7.25 -9.27
CA SER A 105 -27.64 -7.27 -9.01
C SER A 105 -26.81 -6.87 -10.22
N ILE A 106 -27.18 -7.35 -11.42
CA ILE A 106 -26.56 -6.95 -12.69
C ILE A 106 -26.75 -5.45 -12.92
N LEU A 107 -27.97 -4.93 -12.74
CA LEU A 107 -28.27 -3.51 -12.92
C LEU A 107 -27.47 -2.63 -11.96
N ILE A 108 -27.38 -3.01 -10.69
CA ILE A 108 -26.57 -2.29 -9.68
C ILE A 108 -25.09 -2.34 -10.07
N MET A 109 -24.55 -3.49 -10.48
CA MET A 109 -23.16 -3.61 -10.93
C MET A 109 -22.88 -2.72 -12.14
N LEU A 110 -23.75 -2.73 -13.15
CA LEU A 110 -23.63 -1.87 -14.33
C LEU A 110 -23.69 -0.39 -13.93
N MET A 111 -24.58 -0.03 -13.01
CA MET A 111 -24.66 1.33 -12.47
C MET A 111 -23.35 1.74 -11.79
N PHE A 112 -22.77 0.91 -10.92
CA PHE A 112 -21.48 1.20 -10.28
C PHE A 112 -20.35 1.37 -11.28
N ILE A 113 -20.25 0.47 -12.26
CA ILE A 113 -19.24 0.56 -13.34
C ILE A 113 -19.42 1.88 -14.09
N MET A 114 -20.65 2.25 -14.44
CA MET A 114 -20.96 3.48 -15.15
C MET A 114 -20.63 4.72 -14.31
N ILE A 115 -21.02 4.76 -13.04
CA ILE A 115 -20.69 5.86 -12.12
C ILE A 115 -19.18 6.07 -12.06
N HIS A 116 -18.41 5.00 -11.81
CA HIS A 116 -16.96 5.12 -11.68
C HIS A 116 -16.24 5.40 -13.01
N LYS A 117 -16.83 4.98 -14.13
CA LYS A 117 -16.34 5.33 -15.46
C LYS A 117 -16.57 6.80 -15.78
N VAL A 118 -17.77 7.33 -15.51
CA VAL A 118 -18.12 8.74 -15.76
C VAL A 118 -17.37 9.66 -14.81
N SER A 119 -17.25 9.31 -13.53
CA SER A 119 -16.52 10.08 -12.53
C SER A 119 -15.00 9.98 -12.65
N GLY A 120 -14.47 9.15 -13.56
CA GLY A 120 -13.03 8.94 -13.74
C GLY A 120 -12.34 8.22 -12.56
N THR A 121 -13.09 7.68 -11.60
CA THR A 121 -12.56 7.07 -10.38
C THR A 121 -12.22 5.58 -10.53
N LEU A 122 -12.41 5.01 -11.72
CA LEU A 122 -12.15 3.60 -11.98
C LEU A 122 -10.69 3.21 -11.71
N SER A 123 -9.74 4.14 -11.85
CA SER A 123 -8.33 3.94 -11.50
C SER A 123 -8.14 3.66 -10.01
N TYR A 124 -8.85 4.38 -9.13
CA TYR A 124 -8.76 4.19 -7.67
C TYR A 124 -9.27 2.81 -7.25
N LEU A 125 -10.34 2.31 -7.87
CA LEU A 125 -10.83 0.96 -7.60
C LEU A 125 -9.85 -0.12 -8.04
N LYS A 126 -9.18 0.08 -9.17
CA LYS A 126 -8.12 -0.83 -9.64
C LYS A 126 -6.92 -0.82 -8.70
N MET A 127 -6.51 0.37 -8.24
CA MET A 127 -5.45 0.53 -7.26
C MET A 127 -5.82 -0.12 -5.91
N PHE A 128 -7.09 -0.01 -5.48
CA PHE A 128 -7.58 -0.71 -4.30
C PHE A 128 -7.58 -2.24 -4.49
N GLY A 129 -7.97 -2.73 -5.68
CA GLY A 129 -7.85 -4.15 -6.03
C GLY A 129 -6.41 -4.66 -5.93
N ALA A 130 -5.46 -3.90 -6.48
CA ALA A 130 -4.05 -4.18 -6.37
C ALA A 130 -3.55 -4.15 -4.92
N PHE A 131 -4.03 -3.21 -4.09
CA PHE A 131 -3.71 -3.16 -2.67
C PHE A 131 -4.12 -4.44 -1.94
N ILE A 132 -5.38 -4.86 -2.09
CA ILE A 132 -5.88 -6.07 -1.44
C ILE A 132 -5.14 -7.30 -1.96
N TYR A 133 -4.85 -7.36 -3.26
CA TYR A 133 -4.03 -8.43 -3.84
C TYR A 133 -2.67 -8.50 -3.14
N THR A 134 -1.94 -7.39 -3.07
CA THR A 134 -0.62 -7.33 -2.41
C THR A 134 -0.69 -7.73 -0.93
N MET A 135 -1.71 -7.29 -0.20
CA MET A 135 -1.86 -7.67 1.22
C MET A 135 -2.13 -9.16 1.41
N ILE A 136 -2.79 -9.83 0.46
CA ILE A 136 -3.11 -11.26 0.53
C ILE A 136 -1.94 -12.12 0.04
N THR A 137 -1.31 -11.75 -1.07
CA THR A 137 -0.31 -12.58 -1.76
C THR A 137 1.13 -12.23 -1.38
N GLY A 138 1.37 -11.04 -0.84
CA GLY A 138 2.71 -10.48 -0.67
C GLY A 138 3.35 -10.02 -1.99
N ASP A 139 2.63 -10.07 -3.11
CA ASP A 139 3.13 -9.62 -4.42
C ASP A 139 2.68 -8.17 -4.70
N GLY A 140 3.66 -7.26 -4.67
CA GLY A 140 3.47 -5.83 -4.90
C GLY A 140 3.38 -5.39 -6.36
N SER A 141 3.66 -6.28 -7.32
CA SER A 141 3.86 -5.91 -8.74
C SER A 141 2.70 -5.12 -9.35
N PHE A 142 1.45 -5.48 -9.03
CA PHE A 142 0.28 -4.77 -9.53
C PHE A 142 0.08 -3.40 -8.86
N MET A 143 0.47 -3.26 -7.59
CA MET A 143 0.45 -1.97 -6.91
C MET A 143 1.49 -1.04 -7.54
N GLU A 144 2.71 -1.54 -7.76
CA GLU A 144 3.79 -0.82 -8.43
C GLU A 144 3.38 -0.36 -9.82
N PHE A 145 2.68 -1.20 -10.60
CA PHE A 145 2.14 -0.81 -11.91
C PHE A 145 1.24 0.44 -11.86
N HIS A 146 0.35 0.54 -10.85
CA HIS A 146 -0.53 1.70 -10.71
C HIS A 146 0.22 2.93 -10.16
N LEU A 147 1.18 2.71 -9.25
CA LEU A 147 2.03 3.79 -8.73
C LEU A 147 2.90 4.38 -9.84
N LEU A 148 3.52 3.56 -10.67
CA LEU A 148 4.37 3.97 -11.80
C LEU A 148 3.60 4.80 -12.83
N LYS A 149 2.32 4.51 -13.06
CA LYS A 149 1.47 5.33 -13.95
C LYS A 149 1.22 6.75 -13.43
N SER A 150 1.31 6.92 -12.12
CA SER A 150 1.06 8.19 -11.43
C SER A 150 2.35 8.86 -10.97
N SER A 151 3.49 8.18 -11.08
CA SER A 151 4.80 8.68 -10.68
C SER A 151 5.42 9.57 -11.77
N ARG A 152 6.53 10.20 -11.40
CA ARG A 152 7.37 10.97 -12.32
C ARG A 152 8.81 10.64 -12.02
N ASP A 153 9.64 10.62 -13.05
CA ASP A 153 11.08 10.50 -12.88
C ASP A 153 11.61 11.66 -12.04
N ALA A 154 12.37 11.32 -11.01
CA ALA A 154 12.96 12.28 -10.10
C ALA A 154 14.39 11.87 -9.72
N ASN A 155 15.30 12.84 -9.72
CA ASN A 155 16.62 12.64 -9.17
C ASN A 155 16.58 12.83 -7.66
N VAL A 156 17.05 11.83 -6.92
CA VAL A 156 17.05 11.84 -5.47
C VAL A 156 18.45 12.08 -4.93
N LYS A 157 18.53 12.89 -3.86
CA LYS A 157 19.81 13.24 -3.24
C LYS A 157 20.16 12.23 -2.16
N ILE A 158 21.39 11.71 -2.20
CA ILE A 158 21.88 10.75 -1.21
C ILE A 158 23.27 11.15 -0.78
N HIS A 159 23.46 11.28 0.53
CA HIS A 159 24.77 11.52 1.11
C HIS A 159 25.38 10.20 1.57
N VAL A 160 26.64 9.97 1.20
CA VAL A 160 27.42 8.82 1.66
C VAL A 160 28.70 9.33 2.28
N VAL A 161 28.98 8.91 3.51
CA VAL A 161 30.20 9.25 4.26
C VAL A 161 30.93 7.97 4.61
N HIS A 162 32.20 7.87 4.25
CA HIS A 162 33.07 6.74 4.61
C HIS A 162 33.75 7.02 5.95
N LEU A 163 33.58 6.10 6.89
CA LEU A 163 34.25 6.07 8.19
C LEU A 163 35.30 4.96 8.16
N LYS A 164 36.57 5.36 8.14
CA LYS A 164 37.71 4.44 8.19
C LYS A 164 38.02 4.11 9.66
N GLY A 165 37.88 2.83 10.02
CA GLY A 165 38.20 2.31 11.35
C GLY A 165 39.40 1.37 11.33
N GLY A 166 39.86 0.92 12.51
CA GLY A 166 40.92 -0.09 12.62
C GLY A 166 40.48 -1.52 12.26
N GLY A 167 39.17 -1.75 12.05
CA GLY A 167 38.57 -3.01 11.58
C GLY A 167 37.78 -2.81 10.29
N ASP A 168 36.57 -3.39 10.18
CA ASP A 168 35.71 -3.18 9.00
C ASP A 168 35.31 -1.71 8.84
N ASP A 169 35.46 -1.22 7.60
CA ASP A 169 34.96 0.09 7.17
C ASP A 169 33.47 0.24 7.49
N ALA A 170 33.04 1.45 7.82
CA ALA A 170 31.63 1.78 7.97
C ALA A 170 31.23 2.92 7.03
N PHE A 171 29.99 2.89 6.55
CA PHE A 171 29.42 3.95 5.72
C PHE A 171 28.19 4.52 6.38
N VAL A 172 28.13 5.83 6.53
CA VAL A 172 26.88 6.53 6.89
C VAL A 172 26.18 6.88 5.59
N VAL A 173 24.94 6.42 5.43
CA VAL A 173 24.11 6.65 4.25
C VAL A 173 22.88 7.45 4.70
N VAL A 174 22.71 8.62 4.10
CA VAL A 174 21.59 9.53 4.37
C VAL A 174 20.85 9.80 3.06
N PRO A 175 19.87 8.95 2.68
CA PRO A 175 19.10 9.16 1.48
C PRO A 175 17.91 10.08 1.76
N TYR A 176 17.57 10.96 0.82
CA TYR A 176 16.41 11.83 0.90
C TYR A 176 15.20 11.17 0.23
N VAL A 177 15.02 9.87 0.48
CA VAL A 177 13.86 9.07 0.04
C VAL A 177 13.36 8.28 1.24
N HIS A 178 12.05 8.06 1.31
CA HIS A 178 11.48 7.11 2.28
C HIS A 178 11.24 5.76 1.62
N THR A 179 11.14 4.74 2.46
CA THR A 179 10.96 3.35 2.02
C THR A 179 9.51 3.04 1.65
N GLY A 180 8.63 4.03 1.55
CA GLY A 180 7.20 3.85 1.33
C GLY A 180 6.48 3.19 2.53
N PRO A 181 5.19 3.46 2.75
CA PRO A 181 4.45 2.88 3.89
C PRO A 181 3.88 1.47 3.60
N ILE A 182 3.93 1.01 2.34
CA ILE A 182 3.26 -0.22 1.91
C ILE A 182 4.26 -1.37 1.85
N SER A 183 4.00 -2.44 2.61
CA SER A 183 4.83 -3.65 2.57
C SER A 183 4.86 -4.27 1.16
N HIS A 184 6.01 -4.83 0.78
CA HIS A 184 6.23 -5.51 -0.51
C HIS A 184 6.11 -4.64 -1.76
N VAL A 185 6.06 -3.31 -1.61
CA VAL A 185 5.90 -2.36 -2.72
C VAL A 185 7.03 -1.34 -2.66
N GLY A 186 7.66 -1.10 -3.82
CA GLY A 186 8.58 0.02 -3.97
C GLY A 186 9.77 -0.04 -3.03
N GLY A 187 9.84 0.92 -2.12
CA GLY A 187 10.92 1.10 -1.15
C GLY A 187 10.97 0.07 -0.01
N ALA A 188 10.00 -0.85 0.11
CA ALA A 188 9.89 -1.74 1.28
C ALA A 188 11.17 -2.53 1.57
N ASP A 189 11.87 -2.98 0.53
CA ASP A 189 13.10 -3.78 0.65
C ASP A 189 14.40 -2.94 0.67
N PHE A 190 14.29 -1.61 0.75
CA PHE A 190 15.45 -0.71 0.69
C PHE A 190 16.51 -1.02 1.74
N ILE A 191 16.12 -1.15 3.02
CA ILE A 191 17.06 -1.41 4.13
C ILE A 191 17.71 -2.80 4.00
N PRO A 192 16.98 -3.90 3.79
CA PRO A 192 17.58 -5.21 3.50
C PRO A 192 18.57 -5.18 2.32
N LEU A 193 18.22 -4.53 1.22
CA LEU A 193 19.08 -4.42 0.04
C LEU A 193 20.34 -3.60 0.33
N LEU A 194 20.21 -2.49 1.07
CA LEU A 194 21.33 -1.65 1.48
C LEU A 194 22.31 -2.42 2.38
N VAL A 195 21.81 -3.15 3.37
CA VAL A 195 22.63 -4.00 4.26
C VAL A 195 23.34 -5.08 3.45
N LYS A 196 22.65 -5.73 2.51
CA LYS A 196 23.26 -6.73 1.60
C LYS A 196 24.37 -6.11 0.75
N ALA A 197 24.13 -4.92 0.19
CA ALA A 197 25.12 -4.19 -0.61
C ALA A 197 26.37 -3.83 0.22
N ALA A 198 26.22 -3.37 1.45
CA ALA A 198 27.35 -3.07 2.34
C ALA A 198 28.13 -4.34 2.74
N LYS A 199 27.42 -5.42 3.10
CA LYS A 199 28.06 -6.72 3.41
C LYS A 199 28.87 -7.27 2.24
N SER A 200 28.40 -7.08 1.00
CA SER A 200 29.11 -7.54 -0.21
C SER A 200 30.51 -6.92 -0.38
N ILE A 201 30.75 -5.77 0.25
CA ILE A 201 32.05 -5.08 0.25
C ILE A 201 32.76 -5.15 1.61
N LYS A 202 32.35 -6.06 2.50
CA LYS A 202 32.90 -6.18 3.87
C LYS A 202 32.88 -4.84 4.63
N ALA A 203 31.74 -4.16 4.60
CA ALA A 203 31.54 -2.91 5.30
C ALA A 203 30.24 -2.94 6.12
N ARG A 204 30.22 -2.13 7.19
CA ARG A 204 29.00 -1.84 7.96
C ARG A 204 28.29 -0.63 7.36
N VAL A 205 26.98 -0.56 7.51
CA VAL A 205 26.18 0.60 7.10
C VAL A 205 25.42 1.17 8.29
N ILE A 206 25.45 2.49 8.42
CA ILE A 206 24.62 3.27 9.34
C ILE A 206 23.64 4.02 8.46
N TYR A 207 22.36 3.66 8.57
CA TYR A 207 21.29 4.35 7.88
C TYR A 207 20.75 5.47 8.75
N LEU A 208 20.65 6.67 8.19
CA LEU A 208 19.93 7.80 8.76
C LEU A 208 18.93 8.27 7.71
N HIS A 209 17.68 8.52 8.09
CA HIS A 209 16.73 9.10 7.14
C HIS A 209 17.10 10.55 6.84
N GLY A 210 16.94 10.94 5.57
CA GLY A 210 17.10 12.32 5.15
C GLY A 210 15.87 13.16 5.51
N VAL A 211 16.00 14.48 5.32
CA VAL A 211 14.85 15.37 5.41
C VAL A 211 14.02 15.23 4.13
N GLY A 212 12.71 15.09 4.28
CA GLY A 212 11.77 14.91 3.18
C GLY A 212 10.51 14.21 3.66
N GLY A 213 9.41 14.35 2.92
CA GLY A 213 8.23 13.51 3.09
C GLY A 213 8.16 12.44 2.00
N HIS A 214 6.99 11.82 1.85
CA HIS A 214 6.71 10.76 0.86
C HIS A 214 6.65 11.25 -0.60
N GLU A 215 7.27 12.38 -0.92
CA GLU A 215 7.18 13.02 -2.24
C GLU A 215 8.06 12.34 -3.29
N VAL A 216 9.09 11.60 -2.86
CA VAL A 216 10.14 11.01 -3.70
C VAL A 216 10.38 9.54 -3.36
N ASP A 217 9.34 8.86 -2.89
CA ASP A 217 9.39 7.46 -2.54
C ASP A 217 9.57 6.61 -3.81
N PRO A 218 10.38 5.53 -3.76
CA PRO A 218 10.49 4.59 -4.87
C PRO A 218 9.10 3.99 -5.17
N ALA A 219 8.65 4.12 -6.43
CA ALA A 219 7.36 3.60 -6.86
C ALA A 219 7.42 2.10 -7.19
N SER A 220 8.62 1.57 -7.45
CA SER A 220 8.87 0.18 -7.81
C SER A 220 10.08 -0.43 -7.12
N TYR A 221 10.13 -1.75 -7.04
CA TYR A 221 11.31 -2.48 -6.57
C TYR A 221 12.55 -2.17 -7.41
N ASP A 222 12.39 -1.97 -8.72
CA ASP A 222 13.48 -1.64 -9.62
C ASP A 222 14.10 -0.26 -9.31
N ASP A 223 13.28 0.73 -8.94
CA ASP A 223 13.76 2.03 -8.45
C ASP A 223 14.62 1.85 -7.19
N THR A 224 14.15 1.04 -6.24
CA THR A 224 14.87 0.71 -5.01
C THR A 224 16.22 0.05 -5.30
N VAL A 225 16.25 -0.92 -6.22
CA VAL A 225 17.50 -1.58 -6.66
C VAL A 225 18.44 -0.59 -7.32
N SER A 226 17.94 0.29 -8.18
CA SER A 226 18.72 1.33 -8.85
C SER A 226 19.38 2.28 -7.84
N ILE A 227 18.61 2.72 -6.83
CA ILE A 227 19.10 3.58 -5.76
C ILE A 227 20.20 2.86 -4.95
N VAL A 228 19.95 1.63 -4.50
CA VAL A 228 20.92 0.86 -3.71
C VAL A 228 22.19 0.57 -4.53
N SER A 229 22.06 0.28 -5.82
CA SER A 229 23.20 0.11 -6.73
C SER A 229 24.05 1.38 -6.79
N SER A 230 23.41 2.55 -6.91
CA SER A 230 24.09 3.85 -6.92
C SER A 230 24.82 4.13 -5.61
N ILE A 231 24.20 3.80 -4.46
CA ILE A 231 24.84 3.88 -3.14
C ILE A 231 26.06 2.97 -3.08
N ARG A 232 25.94 1.71 -3.54
CA ARG A 232 27.05 0.75 -3.55
C ARG A 232 28.22 1.24 -4.38
N GLN A 233 27.95 1.79 -5.57
CA GLN A 233 28.99 2.38 -6.41
C GLN A 233 29.69 3.56 -5.71
N ALA A 234 28.92 4.42 -5.03
CA ALA A 234 29.48 5.53 -4.25
C ALA A 234 30.35 5.02 -3.08
N MET A 235 29.92 3.98 -2.35
CA MET A 235 30.71 3.36 -1.28
C MET A 235 32.04 2.82 -1.79
N VAL A 236 32.04 2.07 -2.90
CA VAL A 236 33.26 1.53 -3.52
C VAL A 236 34.19 2.66 -3.96
N LYS A 237 33.66 3.68 -4.64
CA LYS A 237 34.44 4.84 -5.08
C LYS A 237 35.07 5.59 -3.91
N LEU A 238 34.33 5.80 -2.83
CA LEU A 238 34.85 6.44 -1.62
C LEU A 238 35.93 5.59 -0.97
N ARG A 239 35.76 4.27 -0.88
CA ARG A 239 36.75 3.37 -0.29
C ARG A 239 38.09 3.36 -1.03
N LEU A 240 38.04 3.38 -2.35
CA LEU A 240 39.22 3.41 -3.22
C LEU A 240 39.85 4.81 -3.32
N GLY A 241 39.14 5.84 -2.86
CA GLY A 241 39.62 7.21 -2.86
C GLY A 241 40.77 7.41 -1.88
N ASN A 242 41.81 8.13 -2.31
CA ASN A 242 42.87 8.61 -1.42
C ASN A 242 42.36 9.81 -0.61
N HIS A 243 41.82 9.54 0.58
CA HIS A 243 41.42 10.59 1.53
C HIS A 243 42.57 10.88 2.47
N SER A 244 43.46 11.78 2.06
CA SER A 244 44.71 12.13 2.77
C SER A 244 44.54 13.15 3.90
N HIS A 245 43.32 13.62 4.17
CA HIS A 245 43.09 14.73 5.09
C HIS A 245 42.43 14.24 6.38
N VAL A 246 43.19 14.23 7.47
CA VAL A 246 42.71 14.01 8.84
C VAL A 246 42.20 15.33 9.39
N ILE A 247 40.97 15.35 9.91
CA ILE A 247 40.28 16.58 10.31
C ILE A 247 39.92 16.51 11.77
N LYS A 248 40.32 17.54 12.52
CA LYS A 248 40.02 17.66 13.94
C LYS A 248 38.53 17.85 14.13
N ALA A 249 37.94 17.04 15.02
CA ALA A 249 36.55 17.21 15.43
C ALA A 249 36.37 18.59 16.08
N LYS A 250 35.30 19.28 15.70
CA LYS A 250 34.83 20.48 16.41
C LYS A 250 33.78 20.07 17.45
N PRO A 251 33.56 20.87 18.50
CA PRO A 251 32.50 20.60 19.48
C PRO A 251 31.14 20.42 18.82
N ILE A 252 30.32 19.52 19.36
CA ILE A 252 28.92 19.40 18.99
C ILE A 252 28.23 20.70 19.36
N MET A 253 27.48 21.29 18.43
CA MET A 253 26.76 22.53 18.64
C MET A 253 25.26 22.26 18.61
N THR A 254 24.53 22.83 19.57
CA THR A 254 23.06 22.81 19.58
C THR A 254 22.55 24.22 19.40
N VAL A 255 21.67 24.43 18.43
CA VAL A 255 20.99 25.71 18.19
C VAL A 255 19.49 25.47 18.23
N GLU A 256 18.78 26.30 18.98
CA GLU A 256 17.32 26.28 19.03
C GLU A 256 16.79 27.60 18.49
N SER A 257 15.78 27.51 17.63
CA SER A 257 15.05 28.69 17.17
C SER A 257 13.60 28.31 16.91
N GLY A 258 12.68 29.02 17.58
CA GLY A 258 11.24 28.75 17.51
C GLY A 258 10.86 27.32 17.91
N ASP A 259 10.37 26.54 16.94
CA ASP A 259 9.92 25.16 17.10
C ASP A 259 10.97 24.13 16.64
N VAL A 260 12.18 24.55 16.29
CA VAL A 260 13.20 23.67 15.71
C VAL A 260 14.47 23.68 16.55
N ARG A 261 15.02 22.48 16.78
CA ARG A 261 16.35 22.27 17.36
C ARG A 261 17.26 21.63 16.33
N LEU A 262 18.46 22.19 16.20
CA LEU A 262 19.54 21.68 15.36
C LEU A 262 20.65 21.16 16.26
N LEU A 263 21.04 19.90 16.06
CA LEU A 263 22.25 19.32 16.63
C LEU A 263 23.25 19.14 15.50
N SER A 264 24.27 20.00 15.46
CA SER A 264 25.34 19.95 14.47
C SER A 264 26.51 19.13 15.02
N ILE A 265 26.81 18.03 14.34
CA ILE A 265 28.02 17.24 14.53
C ILE A 265 28.97 17.56 13.36
N PRO A 266 30.05 18.32 13.61
CA PRO A 266 30.99 18.67 12.56
C PRO A 266 31.69 17.43 12.02
N ILE A 267 31.57 17.22 10.71
CA ILE A 267 32.28 16.17 9.98
C ILE A 267 33.42 16.79 9.17
N ALA A 268 34.26 15.93 8.58
CA ALA A 268 35.40 16.32 7.77
C ALA A 268 35.09 17.43 6.72
N ASN A 269 36.04 18.35 6.50
CA ASN A 269 36.09 19.37 5.44
C ASN A 269 35.00 20.45 5.52
N GLY A 270 34.70 20.93 6.73
CA GLY A 270 33.72 22.01 6.93
C GLY A 270 32.27 21.59 6.65
N LYS A 271 32.03 20.30 6.46
CA LYS A 271 30.68 19.73 6.36
C LYS A 271 30.19 19.41 7.78
N ASN A 272 28.89 19.49 8.00
CA ASN A 272 28.28 19.14 9.28
C ASN A 272 27.21 18.07 9.03
N LEU A 273 27.16 17.05 9.89
CA LEU A 273 25.98 16.21 10.02
C LEU A 273 25.03 16.92 10.99
N VAL A 274 23.89 17.36 10.49
CA VAL A 274 22.92 18.14 11.27
C VAL A 274 21.69 17.28 11.49
N PHE A 275 21.37 17.01 12.75
CA PHE A 275 20.09 16.43 13.13
C PHE A 275 19.11 17.57 13.38
N VAL A 276 17.95 17.47 12.76
CA VAL A 276 16.88 18.46 12.87
C VAL A 276 15.74 17.80 13.65
N SER A 277 15.27 18.45 14.70
CA SER A 277 14.10 17.99 15.45
C SER A 277 13.13 19.13 15.71
N ARG A 278 11.85 18.78 15.89
CA ARG A 278 10.79 19.72 16.27
C ARG A 278 10.52 19.64 17.77
N LEU A 279 10.33 20.79 18.42
CA LEU A 279 10.19 20.87 19.89
C LEU A 279 8.74 20.70 20.36
N LYS A 280 7.77 21.18 19.57
CA LYS A 280 6.33 21.23 19.91
C LYS A 280 5.48 20.26 19.08
N LYS A 281 6.06 19.55 18.11
CA LYS A 281 5.38 18.49 17.35
C LYS A 281 6.27 17.25 17.25
N SER A 282 5.68 16.09 17.48
CA SER A 282 6.26 14.80 17.11
C SER A 282 5.88 14.55 15.64
N MET A 283 6.83 14.69 14.74
CA MET A 283 6.80 14.03 13.43
C MET A 283 8.20 13.53 13.19
N ASP A 284 8.33 12.22 12.98
CA ASP A 284 9.61 11.58 12.63
C ASP A 284 10.12 12.07 11.27
N ASP A 285 9.19 12.51 10.41
CA ASP A 285 9.46 13.10 9.10
C ASP A 285 9.25 14.61 9.10
N ILE A 286 10.29 15.37 8.73
CA ILE A 286 10.21 16.82 8.54
C ILE A 286 9.98 17.08 7.06
N PRO A 287 8.81 17.63 6.66
CA PRO A 287 8.52 17.89 5.25
C PRO A 287 9.56 18.84 4.63
N THR A 288 9.92 18.60 3.37
CA THR A 288 10.94 19.37 2.65
C THR A 288 10.68 20.88 2.69
N HIS A 289 9.41 21.29 2.55
CA HIS A 289 9.03 22.70 2.56
C HIS A 289 9.26 23.40 3.91
N VAL A 290 9.15 22.67 5.03
CA VAL A 290 9.43 23.19 6.38
C VAL A 290 10.93 23.45 6.51
N TYR A 291 11.74 22.49 6.06
CA TYR A 291 13.20 22.61 6.07
C TYR A 291 13.72 23.73 5.18
N MET A 292 13.19 23.86 3.96
CA MET A 292 13.59 24.91 3.01
C MET A 292 13.18 26.32 3.43
N ARG A 293 12.12 26.47 4.23
CA ARG A 293 11.77 27.75 4.84
C ARG A 293 12.85 28.15 5.86
N TRP A 294 13.22 27.23 6.74
CA TRP A 294 14.24 27.45 7.76
C TRP A 294 15.64 27.71 7.22
N LEU A 295 16.07 26.98 6.18
CA LEU A 295 17.37 27.23 5.55
C LEU A 295 17.48 28.66 5.02
N ARG A 296 16.38 29.23 4.52
CA ARG A 296 16.35 30.64 4.08
C ARG A 296 16.49 31.58 5.27
N ASP A 297 15.79 31.32 6.36
CA ASP A 297 15.86 32.15 7.56
C ASP A 297 17.27 32.13 8.20
N LEU A 298 17.97 31.00 8.15
CA LEU A 298 19.36 30.84 8.61
C LEU A 298 20.41 31.44 7.66
N ALA A 299 20.13 31.57 6.36
CA ALA A 299 21.05 32.18 5.41
C ALA A 299 21.00 33.73 5.45
N VAL A 300 20.02 34.29 6.14
CA VAL A 300 19.84 35.74 6.35
C VAL A 300 20.45 36.22 7.68
N THR A 301 20.90 35.29 8.53
CA THR A 301 21.64 35.55 9.79
C THR A 301 23.13 35.23 9.64
#